data_AF-A0A2M7B057-F1
#
_entry.id   AF-A0A2M7B057-F1
#
_cell.length_a   1.000
_cell.length_b   1.000
_cell.length_c   1.000
_cell.angle_alpha   90.00
_cell.angle_beta   90.00
_cell.angle_gamma   90.00
#
_symmetry.space_group_name_H-M   'P 1'
#
loop_
_entity.id
_entity.type
_entity.pdbx_description
1 polymer ?
#
loop_
_entity_poly.entity_id
_entity_poly.type
_entity_poly.pdbx_seq_one_letter_code
_entity_poly.pdbx_strand_id
1 'polypeptide(L)'
;MSKSFVRIITSRMKEKGIGVRQLARKCGIDASFISKVIQGKRNPPSDEKIIEKLASFLSVDPLMLTIYTGKIPSVMQPLLENESLVKQLLLKKPLVFEENRYKKKLSVSSSLRRPVVSNKTYQKSEITDELL
;
A
#
# COMPACT_ATOMS: atom_id res chain seq x y z
N MET A 1 10.27 -13.82 -3.35
CA MET A 1 9.16 -12.92 -3.71
C MET A 1 8.78 -12.06 -2.52
N SER A 2 8.45 -10.78 -2.74
CA SER A 2 8.14 -9.85 -1.66
C SER A 2 6.78 -10.19 -1.03
N LYS A 3 6.82 -11.07 -0.01
CA LYS A 3 5.64 -11.42 0.79
C LYS A 3 4.93 -10.18 1.35
N SER A 4 5.66 -9.07 1.53
CA SER A 4 5.16 -7.75 1.92
C SER A 4 4.10 -7.20 0.94
N PHE A 5 4.35 -7.22 -0.37
CA PHE A 5 3.42 -6.66 -1.36
C PHE A 5 2.09 -7.41 -1.37
N VAL A 6 2.15 -8.75 -1.50
CA VAL A 6 0.95 -9.60 -1.54
C VAL A 6 0.14 -9.46 -0.25
N ARG A 7 0.82 -9.44 0.90
CA ARG A 7 0.16 -9.27 2.20
C ARG A 7 -0.58 -7.93 2.29
N ILE A 8 0.06 -6.81 1.91
CA ILE A 8 -0.58 -5.50 1.96
C ILE A 8 -1.78 -5.43 1.01
N ILE A 9 -1.64 -5.88 -0.24
CA ILE A 9 -2.76 -5.88 -1.19
C ILE A 9 -3.93 -6.73 -0.69
N THR A 10 -3.67 -7.97 -0.25
CA THR A 10 -4.73 -8.87 0.20
C THR A 10 -5.42 -8.38 1.46
N SER A 11 -4.69 -7.78 2.41
CA SER A 11 -5.29 -7.13 3.59
C SER A 11 -6.23 -5.98 3.18
N ARG A 12 -5.77 -5.06 2.31
CA ARG A 12 -6.60 -3.93 1.85
C ARG A 12 -7.79 -4.36 1.02
N MET A 13 -7.65 -5.43 0.23
CA MET A 13 -8.76 -6.01 -0.51
C MET A 13 -9.85 -6.54 0.43
N LYS A 14 -9.45 -7.23 1.50
CA LYS A 14 -10.38 -7.71 2.54
C LYS A 14 -11.07 -6.57 3.27
N GLU A 15 -10.32 -5.55 3.69
CA GLU A 15 -10.87 -4.36 4.36
C GLU A 15 -11.93 -3.63 3.50
N LYS A 16 -11.72 -3.60 2.18
CA LYS A 16 -12.64 -2.95 1.24
C LYS A 16 -13.73 -3.87 0.67
N GLY A 17 -13.70 -5.16 1.00
CA GLY A 17 -14.63 -6.15 0.44
C GLY A 17 -14.55 -6.30 -1.09
N ILE A 18 -13.36 -6.15 -1.67
CA ILE A 18 -13.16 -6.18 -3.13
C ILE A 18 -12.48 -7.47 -3.61
N GLY A 19 -12.90 -7.95 -4.77
CA GLY A 19 -12.31 -9.11 -5.44
C GLY A 19 -11.20 -8.76 -6.43
N VAL A 20 -10.45 -9.77 -6.88
CA VAL A 20 -9.37 -9.63 -7.87
C VAL A 20 -9.86 -9.00 -9.17
N ARG A 21 -11.02 -9.43 -9.67
CA ARG A 21 -11.61 -8.88 -10.92
C ARG A 21 -11.92 -7.40 -10.81
N GLN A 22 -12.42 -6.95 -9.66
CA GLN A 22 -12.74 -5.55 -9.43
C GLN A 22 -11.47 -4.70 -9.34
N LEU A 23 -10.46 -5.17 -8.61
CA LEU A 23 -9.13 -4.54 -8.52
C LEU A 23 -8.50 -4.40 -9.91
N ALA A 24 -8.49 -5.49 -10.68
CA ALA A 24 -7.97 -5.56 -12.03
C ALA A 24 -8.64 -4.55 -12.98
N ARG A 25 -9.99 -4.54 -13.02
CA ARG A 25 -10.75 -3.58 -13.84
C ARG A 25 -10.48 -2.12 -13.46
N LYS A 26 -10.42 -1.81 -12.16
CA LYS A 26 -10.21 -0.44 -11.68
C LYS A 26 -8.78 0.06 -11.93
N CYS A 27 -7.80 -0.82 -11.91
CA CYS A 27 -6.40 -0.46 -12.13
C CYS A 27 -5.96 -0.61 -13.60
N GLY A 28 -6.81 -1.18 -14.47
CA GLY A 28 -6.48 -1.44 -15.87
C GLY A 28 -5.42 -2.53 -16.03
N ILE A 29 -5.48 -3.56 -15.17
CA ILE A 29 -4.54 -4.68 -15.16
C ILE A 29 -5.31 -5.96 -15.47
N ASP A 30 -4.66 -6.93 -16.11
CA ASP A 30 -5.24 -8.25 -16.30
C ASP A 30 -5.48 -8.99 -14.97
N ALA A 31 -6.65 -9.61 -14.83
CA ALA A 31 -7.03 -10.32 -13.62
C ALA A 31 -6.18 -11.59 -13.40
N SER A 32 -5.77 -12.28 -14.46
CA SER A 32 -4.88 -13.44 -14.37
C SER A 32 -3.50 -13.04 -13.85
N PHE A 33 -2.98 -11.89 -14.29
CA PHE A 33 -1.75 -11.32 -13.76
C PHE A 33 -1.82 -11.12 -12.24
N ILE A 34 -2.84 -10.41 -11.74
CA ILE A 34 -3.00 -10.16 -10.29
C ILE A 34 -3.14 -11.48 -9.51
N SER A 35 -3.93 -12.44 -10.01
CA SER A 35 -4.06 -13.76 -9.39
C SER A 35 -2.71 -14.49 -9.28
N LYS A 36 -1.90 -14.48 -10.34
CA LYS A 36 -0.56 -15.10 -10.33
C LYS A 36 0.39 -14.38 -9.37
N VAL A 37 0.28 -13.06 -9.23
CA VAL A 37 1.08 -12.29 -8.26
C VAL A 37 0.69 -12.66 -6.82
N ILE A 38 -0.61 -12.70 -6.51
CA ILE A 38 -1.11 -13.08 -5.17
C ILE A 38 -0.71 -14.51 -4.81
N GLN A 39 -0.74 -15.43 -5.77
CA GLN A 39 -0.30 -16.81 -5.59
C GLN A 39 1.23 -16.98 -5.49
N GLY A 40 2.01 -15.92 -5.66
CA GLY A 40 3.47 -16.01 -5.68
C GLY A 40 4.02 -16.76 -6.91
N LYS A 41 3.25 -16.83 -7.99
CA LYS A 41 3.66 -17.41 -9.28
C LYS A 41 4.25 -16.37 -10.23
N ARG A 42 4.10 -15.08 -9.93
CA ARG A 42 4.63 -13.97 -10.72
C ARG A 42 5.10 -12.82 -9.82
N ASN A 43 6.10 -12.08 -10.27
CA ASN A 43 6.58 -10.90 -9.57
C ASN A 43 5.54 -9.76 -9.63
N PRO A 44 5.52 -8.88 -8.61
CA PRO A 44 4.70 -7.66 -8.62
C PRO A 44 4.89 -6.82 -9.89
N PRO A 45 3.91 -5.95 -10.23
CA PRO A 45 4.06 -5.03 -11.34
C PRO A 45 5.29 -4.15 -11.15
N SER A 46 5.98 -3.91 -12.25
CA SER A 46 7.22 -3.13 -12.27
C SER A 46 7.02 -1.67 -12.62
N ASP A 47 5.90 -1.35 -13.26
CA ASP A 47 5.51 -0.03 -13.73
C ASP A 47 4.93 0.80 -12.58
N GLU A 48 5.56 1.92 -12.27
CA GLU A 48 5.14 2.82 -11.20
C GLU A 48 3.72 3.34 -11.39
N LYS A 49 3.28 3.58 -12.64
CA LYS A 49 1.91 4.04 -12.92
C LYS A 49 0.87 3.00 -12.51
N ILE A 50 1.20 1.71 -12.66
CA ILE A 50 0.34 0.61 -12.23
C ILE A 50 0.32 0.54 -10.70
N ILE A 51 1.48 0.70 -10.06
CA ILE A 51 1.60 0.70 -8.59
C ILE A 51 0.82 1.88 -7.99
N GLU A 52 0.90 3.07 -8.58
CA GLU A 52 0.14 4.26 -8.17
C GLU A 52 -1.38 4.03 -8.25
N LYS A 53 -1.87 3.43 -9.34
CA LYS A 53 -3.28 3.09 -9.48
C LYS A 53 -3.74 2.09 -8.41
N LEU A 54 -2.92 1.05 -8.17
CA LEU A 54 -3.17 0.08 -7.12
C LEU A 54 -3.19 0.76 -5.74
N ALA A 55 -2.21 1.60 -5.46
CA ALA A 55 -2.07 2.33 -4.21
C ALA A 55 -3.26 3.27 -3.96
N SER A 56 -3.65 4.07 -4.96
CA SER A 56 -4.81 4.96 -4.90
C SER A 56 -6.10 4.18 -4.64
N PHE A 57 -6.34 3.11 -5.41
CA PHE A 57 -7.56 2.31 -5.26
C PHE A 57 -7.61 1.56 -3.91
N LEU A 58 -6.46 1.11 -3.40
CA LEU A 58 -6.35 0.41 -2.12
C LEU A 58 -6.15 1.34 -0.91
N SER A 59 -6.09 2.66 -1.13
CA SER A 59 -5.80 3.65 -0.08
C SER A 59 -4.50 3.35 0.69
N VAL A 60 -3.43 3.04 -0.07
CA VAL A 60 -2.06 2.83 0.42
C VAL A 60 -1.17 3.93 -0.13
N ASP A 61 -0.12 4.29 0.61
CA ASP A 61 0.92 5.18 0.09
C ASP A 61 1.63 4.53 -1.13
N PRO A 62 1.65 5.20 -2.31
CA PRO A 62 2.32 4.69 -3.51
C PRO A 62 3.81 4.41 -3.34
N LEU A 63 4.53 5.23 -2.56
CA LEU A 63 5.96 5.05 -2.31
C LEU A 63 6.18 3.78 -1.49
N MET A 64 5.40 3.60 -0.42
CA MET A 64 5.47 2.39 0.40
C MET A 64 5.10 1.15 -0.40
N LEU A 65 4.06 1.22 -1.23
CA LEU A 65 3.66 0.09 -2.07
C LEU A 65 4.77 -0.29 -3.07
N THR A 66 5.45 0.71 -3.64
CA THR A 66 6.60 0.50 -4.51
C THR A 66 7.75 -0.19 -3.77
N ILE A 67 8.08 0.27 -2.56
CA ILE A 67 9.08 -0.38 -1.70
C ILE A 67 8.71 -1.84 -1.41
N TYR A 68 7.43 -2.12 -1.17
CA TYR A 68 6.97 -3.49 -0.95
C TYR A 68 7.11 -4.38 -2.19
N THR A 69 7.20 -3.83 -3.40
CA THR A 69 7.56 -4.64 -4.59
C THR A 69 9.02 -5.09 -4.61
N GLY A 70 9.85 -4.56 -3.70
CA GLY A 70 11.30 -4.77 -3.67
C GLY A 70 12.05 -3.77 -4.55
N LYS A 71 11.43 -2.64 -4.88
CA LYS A 71 12.01 -1.59 -5.73
C LYS A 71 12.17 -0.30 -4.96
N ILE A 72 13.12 0.51 -5.40
CA ILE A 72 13.30 1.87 -4.91
C ILE A 72 12.46 2.79 -5.81
N PRO A 73 11.55 3.62 -5.26
CA PRO A 73 10.82 4.62 -6.03
C PRO A 73 11.76 5.57 -6.77
N SER A 74 11.43 5.89 -8.02
CA SER A 74 12.18 6.84 -8.87
C SER A 74 12.39 8.21 -8.20
N VAL A 75 11.42 8.68 -7.42
CA VAL A 75 11.49 9.92 -6.62
C VAL A 75 12.69 9.96 -5.66
N MET A 76 13.22 8.80 -5.27
CA MET A 76 14.37 8.70 -4.36
C MET A 76 15.72 8.73 -5.10
N GLN A 77 15.74 8.75 -6.44
CA GLN A 77 16.99 8.80 -7.23
C GLN A 77 17.92 9.96 -6.82
N PRO A 78 17.44 11.20 -6.61
CA PRO A 78 18.32 12.30 -6.20
C PRO A 78 19.00 12.07 -4.84
N LEU A 79 18.37 11.29 -3.96
CA LEU A 79 18.96 10.92 -2.67
C LEU A 79 20.11 9.92 -2.85
N LEU A 80 20.01 9.05 -3.86
CA LEU A 80 21.01 8.04 -4.19
C LEU A 80 22.18 8.60 -5.01
N GLU A 81 22.01 9.74 -5.67
CA GLU A 81 23.10 10.46 -6.33
C GLU A 81 24.04 11.15 -5.32
N ASN A 82 23.58 11.37 -4.08
CA ASN A 82 24.41 11.93 -3.02
C ASN A 82 25.39 10.88 -2.48
N GLU A 83 26.64 10.95 -2.95
CA GLU A 83 27.72 10.03 -2.57
C GLU A 83 27.94 9.95 -1.05
N SER A 84 27.84 11.08 -0.34
CA SER A 84 28.00 11.11 1.12
C SER A 84 26.90 10.31 1.82
N LEU A 85 25.65 10.46 1.38
CA LEU A 85 24.50 9.72 1.92
C LEU A 85 24.66 8.22 1.62
N VAL A 86 24.98 7.86 0.38
CA VAL A 86 25.18 6.46 -0.02
C VAL A 86 26.30 5.81 0.80
N LYS A 87 27.43 6.49 0.99
CA LYS A 87 28.51 6.01 1.86
C LYS A 87 28.02 5.79 3.29
N GLN A 88 27.27 6.74 3.87
CA GLN A 88 26.68 6.57 5.20
C GLN A 88 25.74 5.36 5.28
N LEU A 89 24.92 5.15 4.26
CA LEU A 89 23.97 4.03 4.19
C LEU A 89 24.68 2.66 4.06
N LEU A 90 25.79 2.61 3.30
CA LEU A 90 26.56 1.39 3.03
C LEU A 90 27.46 0.95 4.19
N LEU A 91 27.83 1.85 5.11
CA LEU A 91 28.78 1.58 6.19
C LEU A 91 28.28 0.56 7.24
N LYS A 92 27.12 -0.09 7.03
CA LYS A 92 26.50 -1.14 7.90
C LYS A 92 26.45 -0.79 9.39
N LYS A 93 26.69 0.47 9.75
CA LYS A 93 26.34 0.96 11.07
C LYS A 93 24.82 0.92 11.15
N PRO A 94 24.24 0.47 12.28
CA PRO A 94 22.80 0.61 12.45
C PRO A 94 22.46 2.08 12.19
N LEU A 95 21.56 2.32 11.25
CA LEU A 95 20.96 3.64 11.10
C LEU A 95 20.22 3.89 12.42
N VAL A 96 20.88 4.60 13.34
CA VAL A 96 20.24 5.10 14.55
C VAL A 96 19.35 6.24 14.07
N PHE A 97 18.12 5.90 13.70
CA PHE A 97 17.06 6.89 13.57
C PHE A 97 16.73 7.34 14.98
N GLU A 98 17.18 8.53 15.38
CA GLU A 98 16.60 9.19 16.54
C GLU A 98 15.11 9.40 16.24
N GLU A 99 14.24 8.72 16.99
CA GLU A 99 12.78 8.70 16.80
C GLU A 99 12.07 10.05 16.92
N ASN A 100 12.77 11.18 17.02
CA ASN A 100 12.18 12.43 17.46
C ASN A 100 12.52 13.61 16.55
N ARG A 101 11.69 13.88 15.52
CA ARG A 101 11.34 15.26 15.04
C ARG A 101 10.03 15.43 14.23
N TYR A 102 9.13 14.44 14.09
CA TYR A 102 7.84 14.65 13.38
C TYR A 102 6.58 14.72 14.28
N LYS A 103 6.73 14.90 15.60
CA LYS A 103 5.60 15.17 16.51
C LYS A 103 5.28 16.66 16.72
N LYS A 104 5.92 17.59 15.99
CA LYS A 104 5.73 19.03 16.22
C LYS A 104 5.44 19.80 14.93
N LYS A 105 4.26 19.53 14.32
CA LYS A 105 3.41 20.43 13.50
C LYS A 105 2.43 19.62 12.63
N LEU A 106 1.52 18.88 13.26
CA LEU A 106 0.17 18.77 12.71
C LEU A 106 -0.76 19.24 13.83
N SER A 107 -0.70 20.55 14.07
CA SER A 107 -1.73 21.25 14.81
C SER A 107 -3.05 20.96 14.12
N VAL A 108 -3.93 20.31 14.87
CA VAL A 108 -5.36 20.21 14.61
C VAL A 108 -5.88 21.59 14.19
N SER A 109 -6.06 21.82 12.89
CA SER A 109 -6.97 22.86 12.43
C SER A 109 -8.37 22.26 12.51
N SER A 110 -8.99 22.50 13.65
CA SER A 110 -10.43 22.59 13.80
C SER A 110 -11.06 23.33 12.62
N SER A 111 -11.59 22.61 11.62
CA SER A 111 -12.70 23.02 10.73
C SER A 111 -12.89 22.05 9.55
N LEU A 112 -13.46 20.87 9.80
CA LEU A 112 -14.41 20.23 8.88
C LEU A 112 -15.37 19.40 9.74
N ARG A 113 -16.38 20.07 10.31
CA ARG A 113 -17.58 19.36 10.77
C ARG A 113 -18.26 18.77 9.54
N ARG A 114 -18.49 17.46 9.51
CA ARG A 114 -19.61 16.84 8.78
C ARG A 114 -20.28 15.81 9.70
N PRO A 115 -21.61 15.66 9.56
CA PRO A 115 -22.51 15.44 10.67
C PRO A 115 -22.47 14.01 11.20
N VAL A 116 -22.84 13.89 12.47
CA VAL A 116 -23.22 12.63 13.12
C VAL A 116 -24.32 11.97 12.28
N VAL A 117 -24.03 10.80 11.70
CA VAL A 117 -25.06 9.89 11.21
C VAL A 117 -25.26 8.82 12.28
N SER A 118 -26.47 8.80 12.83
CA SER A 118 -26.95 7.92 13.88
C SER A 118 -26.79 6.44 13.54
N ASN A 119 -26.46 5.65 14.57
CA ASN A 119 -26.35 4.19 14.58
C ASN A 119 -27.48 3.45 13.84
N LYS A 120 -27.10 2.40 13.09
CA LYS A 120 -27.94 1.20 12.93
C LYS A 120 -27.13 -0.03 13.33
N THR A 121 -27.59 -0.66 14.40
CA THR A 121 -27.19 -1.97 14.91
C THR A 121 -27.47 -3.02 13.83
N TYR A 122 -26.44 -3.68 13.30
CA TYR A 122 -26.65 -4.81 12.40
C TYR A 122 -26.94 -6.06 13.25
N GLN A 123 -28.19 -6.52 13.16
CA GLN A 123 -28.64 -7.82 13.63
C GLN A 123 -27.91 -8.93 12.87
N LYS A 124 -27.47 -9.92 13.61
CA LYS A 124 -26.75 -11.10 13.14
C LYS A 124 -27.76 -12.09 12.54
N SER A 125 -27.97 -12.06 11.22
CA SER A 125 -28.70 -13.11 10.53
C SER A 125 -28.17 -13.27 9.10
N GLU A 126 -27.88 -14.53 8.75
CA GLU A 126 -27.70 -15.06 7.39
C GLU A 126 -26.30 -14.87 6.77
N ILE A 127 -25.36 -15.65 7.31
CA ILE A 127 -24.25 -16.20 6.53
C ILE A 127 -24.89 -17.18 5.54
N THR A 128 -24.86 -16.86 4.24
CA THR A 128 -25.12 -17.84 3.19
C THR A 128 -23.80 -18.28 2.59
N ASP A 129 -23.55 -19.58 2.71
CA ASP A 129 -22.41 -20.33 2.19
C ASP A 129 -22.41 -20.37 0.66
N GLU A 130 -21.83 -19.38 -0.02
CA GLU A 130 -21.40 -19.53 -1.41
C GLU A 130 -20.09 -18.78 -1.69
N LEU A 131 -19.00 -19.36 -1.18
CA LEU A 131 -17.64 -19.14 -1.67
C LEU A 131 -17.00 -20.51 -1.95
N LEU A 132 -17.45 -21.15 -3.02
CA LEU A 132 -16.73 -22.19 -3.76
C LEU A 132 -16.16 -21.59 -5.06
#